data_AF-A0A1F5Z060-F1
#
_entry.id   AF-A0A1F5Z060-F1
#
_cell.length_a   1.000
_cell.length_b   1.000
_cell.length_c   1.000
_cell.angle_alpha   90.00
_cell.angle_beta   90.00
_cell.angle_gamma   90.00
#
_symmetry.space_group_name_H-M   'P 1'
#
loop_
_entity.id
_entity.type
_entity.pdbx_description
1 polymer ?
#
loop_
_entity_poly.entity_id
_entity_poly.type
_entity_poly.pdbx_seq_one_letter_code
_entity_poly.pdbx_strand_id
1 'polypeptide(L)'
;MDKVAPDSLNQFEADQVIQNTPQPTKSKIILTLIPLLILLTGFIVFASGRFNYKTAMQIVTNPSPTLQTLPIQPTPPHTITPTYISPQPSTVKSKPATTLKIAVILINFSNNTEQEILPSQISELMYGEGNSLKNYLSENSYGRLGLKGDSQDIYGWYFISAPASSCDIHNWGIEAQNIARSRGSPIDSYDYLIIVAADYTKSCQAWEYAYPDEKFTVINVQAASLLQQMAHELGHLIGANHAHLIRCPAENFTLDKCEIFNTQDPFDVMAYMGYVTQFSAANKLILGWLPDSSIITVNKSGTYELNPLENNDGIRVIKIPKPDSNKMYVLSYRQRIGFDKNIPDWEKLEGISVQLANQSSDGKLYGDPFLIDANPGIEFLGDTNMNDGQILTDNVNKFTIKQISHDEKSAKVKVTFLN
;
A
#
# COMPACT_ATOMS: atom_id res chain seq x y z
N MET A 1 2.37 32.36 -39.40
CA MET A 1 1.07 32.76 -38.84
C MET A 1 0.97 32.09 -37.48
N ASP A 2 1.02 32.94 -36.47
CA ASP A 2 0.57 32.82 -35.08
C ASP A 2 1.07 31.68 -34.20
N LYS A 3 2.01 32.07 -33.32
CA LYS A 3 2.30 31.47 -32.03
C LYS A 3 1.14 31.76 -31.07
N VAL A 4 0.68 30.74 -30.34
CA VAL A 4 -0.16 30.91 -29.14
C VAL A 4 0.56 30.20 -27.99
N ALA A 5 0.83 30.96 -26.93
CA ALA A 5 1.41 30.51 -25.67
C ALA A 5 0.34 29.88 -24.77
N PRO A 6 0.69 28.97 -23.85
CA PRO A 6 -0.20 28.60 -22.75
C PRO A 6 0.02 29.49 -21.52
N ASP A 7 -1.09 29.75 -20.85
CA ASP A 7 -1.30 30.65 -19.72
C ASP A 7 -0.51 30.31 -18.45
N SER A 8 -0.21 31.40 -17.73
CA SER A 8 0.43 31.49 -16.42
C SER A 8 -0.42 30.92 -15.29
N LEU A 9 0.16 30.00 -14.50
CA LEU A 9 -0.31 29.66 -13.16
C LEU A 9 0.19 30.70 -12.15
N ASN A 10 -0.75 31.26 -11.39
CA ASN A 10 -0.54 32.27 -10.37
C ASN A 10 0.37 31.76 -9.24
N GLN A 11 1.41 32.54 -8.96
CA GLN A 11 2.13 32.56 -7.70
C GLN A 11 1.20 33.16 -6.62
N PHE A 12 1.07 32.50 -5.47
CA PHE A 12 0.59 33.14 -4.26
C PHE A 12 1.75 33.30 -3.28
N GLU A 13 2.04 34.56 -2.99
CA GLU A 13 2.99 35.07 -2.01
C GLU A 13 2.57 34.67 -0.59
N ALA A 14 3.52 34.18 0.20
CA ALA A 14 3.36 34.00 1.63
C ALA A 14 3.88 35.25 2.35
N ASP A 15 2.98 36.16 2.71
CA ASP A 15 3.29 37.32 3.53
C ASP A 15 3.25 36.98 5.04
N GLN A 16 4.41 37.14 5.66
CA GLN A 16 4.69 37.79 6.95
C GLN A 16 3.56 37.86 8.01
N VAL A 17 3.71 37.08 9.09
CA VAL A 17 3.34 37.54 10.45
C VAL A 17 4.43 37.15 11.44
N ILE A 18 5.28 38.13 11.77
CA ILE A 18 6.13 38.16 12.97
C ILE A 18 5.30 38.81 14.08
N GLN A 19 5.12 38.15 15.24
CA GLN A 19 5.21 38.80 16.58
C GLN A 19 5.45 37.77 17.71
N ASN A 20 6.64 37.90 18.30
CA ASN A 20 6.99 37.87 19.73
C ASN A 20 6.46 36.77 20.66
N THR A 21 7.37 35.93 21.16
CA THR A 21 7.45 35.53 22.59
C THR A 21 8.85 34.95 22.91
N PRO A 22 9.31 35.01 24.18
CA PRO A 22 10.73 35.16 24.52
C PRO A 22 11.53 33.85 24.66
N GLN A 23 12.84 33.96 24.33
CA GLN A 23 13.89 32.96 24.56
C GLN A 23 14.02 32.55 26.04
N PRO A 24 14.21 31.24 26.34
CA PRO A 24 14.85 30.81 27.57
C PRO A 24 16.35 30.53 27.36
N THR A 25 17.10 31.05 28.31
CA THR A 25 18.56 31.07 28.44
C THR A 25 19.22 29.69 28.53
N LYS A 26 20.43 29.62 27.96
CA LYS A 26 21.41 28.52 28.08
C LYS A 26 21.64 28.11 29.54
N SER A 27 21.54 26.82 29.82
CA SER A 27 22.23 26.22 30.97
C SER A 27 22.93 24.92 30.55
N LYS A 28 24.23 24.88 30.85
CA LYS A 28 25.13 23.74 30.65
C LYS A 28 24.73 22.64 31.62
N ILE A 29 24.48 21.43 31.12
CA ILE A 29 24.39 20.23 31.98
C ILE A 29 25.61 19.36 31.69
N ILE A 30 26.39 19.18 32.76
CA ILE A 30 27.59 18.35 32.85
C ILE A 30 27.15 16.89 32.95
N LEU A 31 27.76 16.05 32.12
CA LEU A 31 27.61 14.60 32.11
C LEU A 31 28.49 14.00 33.22
N THR A 32 27.89 13.31 34.19
CA THR A 32 28.61 12.44 35.13
C THR A 32 27.92 11.08 35.23
N LEU A 33 28.67 10.04 34.87
CA LEU A 33 28.42 8.61 35.03
C LEU A 33 28.56 8.19 36.49
N ILE A 34 27.58 7.44 37.06
CA ILE A 34 27.78 6.37 38.07
C ILE A 34 26.63 5.34 37.95
N PRO A 35 26.91 4.01 37.97
CA PRO A 35 25.89 2.95 37.94
C PRO A 35 25.50 2.48 39.36
N LEU A 36 24.26 2.00 39.58
CA LEU A 36 23.99 1.09 40.70
C LEU A 36 22.75 0.21 40.49
N LEU A 37 23.01 -1.08 40.65
CA LEU A 37 22.11 -2.24 40.80
C LEU A 37 21.36 -2.17 42.15
N ILE A 38 20.12 -2.69 42.27
CA ILE A 38 19.59 -3.51 43.39
C ILE A 38 18.12 -3.93 43.13
N LEU A 39 17.81 -5.13 43.66
CA LEU A 39 16.67 -6.01 43.47
C LEU A 39 15.35 -5.67 44.22
N LEU A 40 14.29 -6.38 43.76
CA LEU A 40 13.27 -7.16 44.52
C LEU A 40 11.96 -6.50 45.02
N THR A 41 10.88 -7.09 44.50
CA THR A 41 9.59 -7.47 45.12
C THR A 41 8.57 -6.44 45.60
N GLY A 42 7.32 -6.65 45.16
CA GLY A 42 6.11 -6.13 45.81
C GLY A 42 4.83 -6.56 45.10
N PHE A 43 4.29 -7.72 45.50
CA PHE A 43 2.94 -8.18 45.18
C PHE A 43 1.88 -7.13 45.59
N ILE A 44 0.89 -6.88 44.74
CA ILE A 44 -0.40 -6.32 45.16
C ILE A 44 -1.51 -7.26 44.70
N VAL A 45 -2.15 -7.87 45.69
CA VAL A 45 -3.41 -8.61 45.58
C VAL A 45 -4.55 -7.61 45.67
N PHE A 46 -5.46 -7.60 44.71
CA PHE A 46 -6.82 -7.09 44.92
C PHE A 46 -7.84 -8.18 44.60
N ALA A 47 -8.60 -8.51 45.64
CA ALA A 47 -9.73 -9.41 45.61
C ALA A 47 -10.89 -8.81 44.81
N SER A 48 -11.60 -9.64 44.04
CA SER A 48 -12.99 -9.36 43.66
C SER A 48 -13.81 -10.65 43.75
N GLY A 49 -14.98 -10.49 44.36
CA GLY A 49 -15.80 -11.56 44.93
C GLY A 49 -16.54 -12.43 43.93
N ARG A 50 -16.80 -13.67 44.36
CA ARG A 50 -17.69 -14.63 43.73
C ARG A 50 -19.15 -14.23 43.95
N PHE A 51 -19.94 -14.14 42.88
CA PHE A 51 -21.40 -14.21 42.94
C PHE A 51 -21.86 -15.59 42.46
N ASN A 52 -22.57 -16.31 43.34
CA ASN A 52 -23.20 -17.60 43.10
C ASN A 52 -24.71 -17.36 42.94
N TYR A 53 -25.32 -17.82 41.85
CA TYR A 53 -26.77 -18.02 41.78
C TYR A 53 -27.04 -19.50 41.45
N LYS A 54 -27.51 -20.23 42.47
CA LYS A 54 -28.27 -21.47 42.34
C LYS A 54 -29.67 -21.18 42.90
N THR A 55 -30.70 -21.70 42.23
CA THR A 55 -32.02 -22.22 42.71
C THR A 55 -33.00 -22.06 41.54
N ALA A 56 -33.25 -23.07 40.71
CA ALA A 56 -34.07 -24.29 40.87
C ALA A 56 -35.49 -24.12 40.30
N MET A 57 -35.81 -25.05 39.41
CA MET A 57 -37.09 -25.33 38.78
C MET A 57 -38.24 -25.52 39.78
N GLN A 58 -39.44 -25.13 39.38
CA GLN A 58 -40.66 -25.77 39.84
C GLN A 58 -41.58 -26.05 38.66
N ILE A 59 -41.79 -27.35 38.43
CA ILE A 59 -42.67 -27.95 37.43
C ILE A 59 -44.07 -27.97 38.03
N VAL A 60 -45.06 -27.44 37.30
CA VAL A 60 -46.49 -27.65 37.58
C VAL A 60 -47.07 -28.44 36.42
N THR A 61 -47.45 -29.69 36.69
CA THR A 61 -48.21 -30.55 35.78
C THR A 61 -49.70 -30.42 36.06
N ASN A 62 -50.52 -30.20 35.02
CA ASN A 62 -51.92 -30.61 35.02
C ASN A 62 -52.44 -30.78 33.57
N PRO A 63 -53.46 -31.63 33.36
CA PRO A 63 -53.64 -32.43 32.14
C PRO A 63 -54.46 -31.76 31.03
N SER A 64 -54.22 -32.23 29.80
CA SER A 64 -54.83 -31.81 28.53
C SER A 64 -56.35 -32.01 28.43
N PRO A 65 -57.05 -31.13 27.68
CA PRO A 65 -58.26 -31.51 26.96
C PRO A 65 -57.90 -31.94 25.52
N THR A 66 -58.51 -33.05 25.11
CA THR A 66 -58.40 -33.71 23.81
C THR A 66 -58.93 -32.81 22.68
N LEU A 67 -58.09 -32.49 21.70
CA LEU A 67 -58.49 -31.86 20.44
C LEU A 67 -58.29 -32.86 19.29
N GLN A 68 -59.36 -33.08 18.53
CA GLN A 68 -59.40 -33.92 17.34
C GLN A 68 -58.38 -33.45 16.30
N THR A 69 -57.54 -34.35 15.81
CA THR A 69 -56.60 -34.12 14.71
C THR A 69 -57.29 -34.39 13.38
N LEU A 70 -57.41 -33.35 12.55
CA LEU A 70 -57.58 -33.50 11.10
C LEU A 70 -56.22 -33.90 10.49
N PRO A 71 -56.18 -34.77 9.46
CA PRO A 71 -54.91 -35.17 8.84
C PRO A 71 -54.30 -33.99 8.06
N ILE A 72 -53.23 -33.42 8.60
CA ILE A 72 -52.35 -32.48 7.89
C ILE A 72 -51.29 -33.32 7.17
N GLN A 73 -51.21 -33.21 5.85
CA GLN A 73 -50.10 -33.81 5.09
C GLN A 73 -48.78 -33.13 5.47
N PRO A 74 -47.69 -33.88 5.71
CA PRO A 74 -46.39 -33.27 5.98
C PRO A 74 -45.88 -32.58 4.71
N THR A 75 -45.79 -31.25 4.75
CA THR A 75 -44.91 -30.51 3.86
C THR A 75 -43.46 -30.84 4.21
N PRO A 76 -42.60 -31.14 3.24
CA PRO A 76 -41.20 -31.46 3.51
C PRO A 76 -40.48 -30.25 4.14
N PRO A 77 -39.50 -30.48 5.02
CA PRO A 77 -38.75 -29.39 5.65
C PRO A 77 -38.01 -28.58 4.58
N HIS A 78 -38.30 -27.28 4.50
CA HIS A 78 -37.49 -26.33 3.74
C HIS A 78 -36.18 -26.10 4.49
N THR A 79 -35.20 -26.96 4.24
CA THR A 79 -33.81 -26.74 4.61
C THR A 79 -33.30 -25.57 3.79
N ILE A 80 -33.15 -24.39 4.41
CA ILE A 80 -32.42 -23.27 3.81
C ILE A 80 -30.94 -23.59 3.98
N THR A 81 -30.38 -24.33 3.03
CA THR A 81 -28.93 -24.53 2.93
C THR A 81 -28.32 -23.22 2.43
N PRO A 82 -27.35 -22.60 3.13
CA PRO A 82 -26.59 -21.50 2.54
C PRO A 82 -25.85 -22.05 1.32
N THR A 83 -26.29 -21.65 0.12
CA THR A 83 -25.58 -21.93 -1.13
C THR A 83 -24.25 -21.20 -1.10
N TYR A 84 -23.18 -21.92 -0.71
CA TYR A 84 -21.83 -21.57 -1.10
C TYR A 84 -21.75 -21.69 -2.63
N ILE A 85 -21.76 -20.55 -3.31
CA ILE A 85 -21.43 -20.51 -4.74
C ILE A 85 -19.92 -20.69 -4.82
N SER A 86 -19.47 -21.93 -5.04
CA SER A 86 -18.10 -22.18 -5.45
C SER A 86 -17.90 -21.57 -6.83
N PRO A 87 -16.95 -20.63 -7.02
CA PRO A 87 -16.67 -20.10 -8.34
C PRO A 87 -16.19 -21.25 -9.24
N GLN A 88 -16.89 -21.47 -10.35
CA GLN A 88 -16.43 -22.37 -11.40
C GLN A 88 -15.05 -21.88 -11.88
N PRO A 89 -14.05 -22.77 -12.03
CA PRO A 89 -12.74 -22.39 -12.55
C PRO A 89 -12.92 -21.94 -14.01
N SER A 90 -12.97 -20.63 -14.21
CA SER A 90 -12.84 -20.04 -15.53
C SER A 90 -11.41 -20.28 -15.99
N THR A 91 -11.26 -20.93 -17.15
CA THR A 91 -9.98 -21.07 -17.85
C THR A 91 -9.59 -19.72 -18.47
N VAL A 92 -9.26 -18.76 -17.60
CA VAL A 92 -8.73 -17.46 -18.01
C VAL A 92 -7.28 -17.66 -18.41
N LYS A 93 -6.99 -17.45 -19.70
CA LYS A 93 -5.62 -17.40 -20.21
C LYS A 93 -4.83 -16.38 -19.40
N SER A 94 -3.89 -16.85 -18.58
CA SER A 94 -2.97 -15.97 -17.86
C SER A 94 -2.18 -15.15 -18.87
N LYS A 95 -2.16 -13.82 -18.75
CA LYS A 95 -1.21 -12.95 -19.48
C LYS A 95 0.20 -13.54 -19.34
N PRO A 96 0.96 -13.72 -20.45
CA PRO A 96 2.29 -14.31 -20.39
C PRO A 96 3.21 -13.46 -19.50
N ALA A 97 4.09 -14.13 -18.76
CA ALA A 97 5.09 -13.45 -17.95
C ALA A 97 5.93 -12.53 -18.84
N THR A 98 5.99 -11.26 -18.48
CA THR A 98 6.84 -10.26 -19.14
C THR A 98 8.17 -10.21 -18.39
N THR A 99 9.29 -10.08 -19.09
CA THR A 99 10.59 -9.92 -18.46
C THR A 99 11.17 -8.58 -18.90
N LEU A 100 11.49 -7.73 -17.94
CA LEU A 100 12.14 -6.45 -18.18
C LEU A 100 13.66 -6.61 -18.19
N LYS A 101 14.32 -5.76 -18.97
CA LYS A 101 15.75 -5.53 -18.93
C LYS A 101 15.98 -4.07 -18.50
N ILE A 102 16.63 -3.87 -17.37
CA ILE A 102 16.87 -2.53 -16.80
C ILE A 102 18.38 -2.31 -16.74
N ALA A 103 18.85 -1.10 -17.00
CA ALA A 103 20.23 -0.73 -16.71
C ALA A 103 20.27 0.30 -15.58
N VAL A 104 21.35 0.28 -14.82
CA VAL A 104 21.62 1.31 -13.80
C VAL A 104 22.80 2.16 -14.23
N ILE A 105 22.70 3.48 -14.09
CA ILE A 105 23.80 4.42 -14.35
C ILE A 105 24.08 5.19 -13.06
N LEU A 106 25.28 5.03 -12.53
CA LEU A 106 25.77 5.74 -11.36
C LEU A 106 26.39 7.08 -11.79
N ILE A 107 26.00 8.19 -11.16
CA ILE A 107 26.52 9.52 -11.49
C ILE A 107 27.02 10.33 -10.29
N ASN A 108 28.15 11.00 -10.48
CA ASN A 108 28.69 12.01 -9.59
C ASN A 108 28.48 13.40 -10.18
N PHE A 109 28.31 14.39 -9.30
CA PHE A 109 28.28 15.80 -9.67
C PHE A 109 29.68 16.36 -9.91
N SER A 110 29.79 17.49 -10.62
CA SER A 110 31.08 18.12 -10.92
C SER A 110 31.90 18.51 -9.67
N ASN A 111 31.25 18.66 -8.52
CA ASN A 111 31.85 18.99 -7.24
C ASN A 111 31.92 17.82 -6.24
N ASN A 112 31.59 16.59 -6.67
CA ASN A 112 31.60 15.40 -5.80
C ASN A 112 32.45 14.28 -6.42
N THR A 113 33.42 13.75 -5.68
CA THR A 113 34.24 12.60 -6.09
C THR A 113 33.95 11.33 -5.30
N GLU A 114 33.03 11.38 -4.34
CA GLU A 114 32.68 10.24 -3.51
C GLU A 114 31.95 9.18 -4.33
N GLN A 115 32.21 7.91 -4.03
CA GLN A 115 31.51 6.78 -4.63
C GLN A 115 30.88 6.00 -3.48
N GLU A 116 29.68 6.45 -3.09
CA GLU A 116 29.04 6.05 -1.82
C GLU A 116 28.57 4.59 -1.83
N ILE A 117 28.43 4.00 -3.03
CA ILE A 117 28.09 2.60 -3.22
C ILE A 117 28.92 1.98 -4.34
N LEU A 118 29.29 0.71 -4.17
CA LEU A 118 29.97 -0.06 -5.20
C LEU A 118 28.96 -0.55 -6.25
N PRO A 119 29.33 -0.57 -7.55
CA PRO A 119 28.49 -1.15 -8.60
C PRO A 119 28.04 -2.59 -8.32
N SER A 120 28.87 -3.39 -7.63
CA SER A 120 28.50 -4.75 -7.22
C SER A 120 27.38 -4.80 -6.18
N GLN A 121 27.31 -3.82 -5.28
CA GLN A 121 26.22 -3.71 -4.30
C GLN A 121 24.91 -3.33 -4.99
N ILE A 122 24.96 -2.44 -5.99
CA ILE A 122 23.81 -2.14 -6.85
C ILE A 122 23.38 -3.37 -7.64
N SER A 123 24.33 -4.12 -8.21
CA SER A 123 24.03 -5.36 -8.92
C SER A 123 23.34 -6.37 -8.03
N GLU A 124 23.77 -6.53 -6.77
CA GLU A 124 23.11 -7.41 -5.80
C GLU A 124 21.70 -6.90 -5.46
N LEU A 125 21.54 -5.58 -5.28
CA LEU A 125 20.23 -4.97 -5.01
C LEU A 125 19.25 -5.12 -6.19
N MET A 126 19.74 -5.11 -7.43
CA MET A 126 18.90 -5.29 -8.62
C MET A 126 18.59 -6.75 -8.90
N TYR A 127 19.61 -7.62 -8.90
CA TYR A 127 19.55 -8.97 -9.51
C TYR A 127 19.88 -10.11 -8.55
N GLY A 128 20.28 -9.81 -7.32
CA GLY A 128 20.67 -10.80 -6.31
C GLY A 128 19.54 -11.74 -5.89
N GLU A 129 19.90 -12.76 -5.13
CA GLU A 129 18.97 -13.81 -4.68
C GLU A 129 18.26 -13.46 -3.35
N GLY A 130 18.65 -12.36 -2.69
CA GLY A 130 18.05 -11.88 -1.44
C GLY A 130 16.94 -10.85 -1.64
N ASN A 131 16.94 -9.80 -0.81
CA ASN A 131 16.06 -8.64 -0.95
C ASN A 131 16.53 -7.79 -2.14
N SER A 132 16.18 -8.24 -3.35
CA SER A 132 16.51 -7.59 -4.61
C SER A 132 15.26 -7.12 -5.36
N LEU A 133 15.43 -6.18 -6.28
CA LEU A 133 14.34 -5.70 -7.14
C LEU A 133 13.77 -6.83 -8.00
N LYS A 134 14.62 -7.76 -8.47
CA LYS A 134 14.23 -8.98 -9.17
C LYS A 134 13.23 -9.81 -8.34
N ASN A 135 13.56 -10.11 -7.09
CA ASN A 135 12.68 -10.89 -6.22
C ASN A 135 11.44 -10.09 -5.81
N TYR A 136 11.59 -8.79 -5.58
CA TYR A 136 10.49 -7.88 -5.26
C TYR A 136 9.40 -7.86 -6.34
N LEU A 137 9.80 -7.67 -7.60
CA LEU A 137 8.86 -7.67 -8.74
C LEU A 137 8.23 -9.05 -8.94
N SER A 138 9.01 -10.13 -8.81
CA SER A 138 8.50 -11.49 -8.95
C SER A 138 7.45 -11.82 -7.89
N GLU A 139 7.70 -11.47 -6.62
CA GLU A 139 6.75 -11.68 -5.52
C GLU A 139 5.47 -10.86 -5.72
N ASN A 140 5.60 -9.55 -5.93
CA ASN A 140 4.46 -8.65 -6.05
C ASN A 140 3.57 -8.96 -7.26
N SER A 141 4.16 -9.40 -8.36
CA SER A 141 3.47 -9.71 -9.61
C SER A 141 3.00 -11.16 -9.71
N TYR A 142 3.21 -11.99 -8.68
CA TYR A 142 2.91 -13.42 -8.71
C TYR A 142 3.60 -14.16 -9.86
N GLY A 143 4.86 -13.80 -10.13
CA GLY A 143 5.68 -14.34 -11.21
C GLY A 143 5.33 -13.85 -12.61
N ARG A 144 4.46 -12.84 -12.75
CA ARG A 144 4.08 -12.29 -14.06
C ARG A 144 5.05 -11.25 -14.61
N LEU A 145 5.88 -10.66 -13.76
CA LEU A 145 6.91 -9.71 -14.12
C LEU A 145 8.26 -10.19 -13.58
N GLY A 146 9.16 -10.54 -14.49
CA GLY A 146 10.54 -10.86 -14.18
C GLY A 146 11.47 -9.69 -14.49
N LEU A 147 12.64 -9.71 -13.88
CA LEU A 147 13.75 -8.81 -14.18
C LEU A 147 14.96 -9.64 -14.57
N LYS A 148 15.55 -9.32 -15.73
CA LYS A 148 16.76 -9.98 -16.24
C LYS A 148 17.90 -8.98 -16.33
N GLY A 149 19.03 -9.35 -15.75
CA GLY A 149 20.28 -8.62 -15.87
C GLY A 149 21.35 -9.21 -14.97
N ASP A 150 22.54 -8.61 -15.01
CA ASP A 150 23.67 -8.92 -14.14
C ASP A 150 24.56 -7.68 -13.92
N SER A 151 25.74 -7.88 -13.31
CA SER A 151 26.69 -6.80 -13.01
C SER A 151 27.16 -5.98 -14.22
N GLN A 152 27.03 -6.51 -15.45
CA GLN A 152 27.37 -5.80 -16.69
C GLN A 152 26.32 -4.76 -17.10
N ASP A 153 25.15 -4.76 -16.46
CA ASP A 153 24.08 -3.79 -16.67
C ASP A 153 24.18 -2.59 -15.70
N ILE A 154 25.27 -2.52 -14.91
CA ILE A 154 25.56 -1.43 -13.99
C ILE A 154 26.73 -0.59 -14.55
N TYR A 155 26.45 0.66 -14.88
CA TYR A 155 27.39 1.60 -15.50
C TYR A 155 27.78 2.74 -14.56
N GLY A 156 28.93 3.36 -14.81
CA GLY A 156 29.45 4.47 -14.00
C GLY A 156 30.36 3.99 -12.85
N TRP A 157 30.77 4.88 -11.94
CA TRP A 157 30.38 6.27 -11.74
C TRP A 157 30.82 7.24 -12.85
N TYR A 158 29.88 7.94 -13.47
CA TYR A 158 30.13 9.00 -14.45
C TYR A 158 30.03 10.38 -13.84
N PHE A 159 30.91 11.31 -14.21
CA PHE A 159 30.82 12.70 -13.77
C PHE A 159 29.94 13.49 -14.73
N ILE A 160 28.86 14.06 -14.23
CA ILE A 160 28.06 15.06 -14.94
C ILE A 160 28.61 16.47 -14.69
N SER A 161 28.37 17.38 -15.62
CA SER A 161 28.85 18.76 -15.55
C SER A 161 28.12 19.59 -14.49
N ALA A 162 26.86 19.28 -14.21
CA ALA A 162 26.06 19.99 -13.24
C ALA A 162 26.55 19.73 -11.78
N PRO A 163 26.55 20.76 -10.91
CA PRO A 163 26.67 20.57 -9.47
C PRO A 163 25.33 20.10 -8.88
N ALA A 164 25.36 19.39 -7.75
CA ALA A 164 24.15 18.95 -7.03
C ALA A 164 23.18 20.10 -6.71
N SER A 165 23.71 21.30 -6.44
CA SER A 165 22.91 22.51 -6.15
C SER A 165 22.13 23.09 -7.32
N SER A 166 22.30 22.55 -8.54
CA SER A 166 21.44 22.93 -9.66
C SER A 166 20.01 22.44 -9.50
N CYS A 167 19.80 21.34 -8.74
CA CYS A 167 18.51 20.66 -8.58
C CYS A 167 17.76 20.36 -9.89
N ASP A 168 18.51 20.20 -10.98
CA ASP A 168 17.98 19.94 -12.32
C ASP A 168 17.97 18.43 -12.61
N ILE A 169 17.13 17.73 -11.84
CA ILE A 169 17.15 16.27 -11.75
C ILE A 169 16.87 15.62 -13.11
N HIS A 170 16.00 16.22 -13.92
CA HIS A 170 15.71 15.76 -15.27
C HIS A 170 16.97 15.81 -16.15
N ASN A 171 17.64 16.97 -16.21
CA ASN A 171 18.84 17.10 -17.03
C ASN A 171 20.01 16.26 -16.52
N TRP A 172 20.09 15.95 -15.22
CA TRP A 172 21.08 15.00 -14.71
C TRP A 172 20.91 13.62 -15.34
N GLY A 173 19.66 13.14 -15.44
CA GLY A 173 19.36 11.88 -16.10
C GLY A 173 19.68 11.89 -17.60
N ILE A 174 19.38 13.00 -18.30
CA ILE A 174 19.73 13.17 -19.72
C ILE A 174 21.25 13.16 -19.93
N GLU A 175 22.00 13.88 -19.10
CA GLU A 175 23.45 13.94 -19.18
C GLU A 175 24.09 12.58 -18.86
N ALA A 176 23.58 11.87 -17.86
CA ALA A 176 23.99 10.51 -17.51
C ALA A 176 23.89 9.56 -18.72
N GLN A 177 22.75 9.60 -19.41
CA GLN A 177 22.51 8.80 -20.61
C GLN A 177 23.47 9.15 -21.74
N ASN A 178 23.68 10.45 -22.00
CA ASN A 178 24.61 10.91 -23.04
C ASN A 178 26.05 10.46 -22.77
N ILE A 179 26.50 10.54 -21.51
CA ILE A 179 27.82 10.05 -21.12
C ILE A 179 27.91 8.54 -21.30
N ALA A 180 26.93 7.77 -20.81
CA ALA A 180 26.91 6.32 -20.96
C ALA A 180 27.00 5.89 -22.44
N ARG A 181 26.23 6.53 -23.34
CA ARG A 181 26.34 6.30 -24.79
C ARG A 181 27.73 6.61 -25.32
N SER A 182 28.32 7.75 -24.93
CA SER A 182 29.67 8.14 -25.36
C SER A 182 30.77 7.17 -24.89
N ARG A 183 30.51 6.41 -23.81
CA ARG A 183 31.40 5.37 -23.27
C ARG A 183 31.14 3.99 -23.87
N GLY A 184 30.20 3.87 -24.81
CA GLY A 184 29.88 2.63 -25.51
C GLY A 184 28.88 1.73 -24.80
N SER A 185 28.22 2.19 -23.72
CA SER A 185 27.17 1.42 -23.05
C SER A 185 25.91 1.35 -23.91
N PRO A 186 25.34 0.16 -24.18
CA PRO A 186 24.19 -0.02 -25.07
C PRO A 186 22.85 0.30 -24.37
N ILE A 187 22.75 1.47 -23.74
CA ILE A 187 21.62 1.83 -22.86
C ILE A 187 20.26 1.86 -23.59
N ASP A 188 20.25 2.08 -24.90
CA ASP A 188 19.03 2.09 -25.72
C ASP A 188 18.44 0.68 -25.95
N SER A 189 19.13 -0.37 -25.49
CA SER A 189 18.66 -1.77 -25.56
C SER A 189 17.87 -2.24 -24.32
N TYR A 190 17.73 -1.37 -23.31
CA TYR A 190 17.01 -1.65 -22.08
C TYR A 190 15.59 -1.08 -22.14
N ASP A 191 14.66 -1.70 -21.42
CA ASP A 191 13.28 -1.23 -21.32
C ASP A 191 13.18 0.08 -20.53
N TYR A 192 13.99 0.18 -19.47
CA TYR A 192 14.05 1.32 -18.56
C TYR A 192 15.46 1.54 -18.02
N LEU A 193 15.73 2.76 -17.55
CA LEU A 193 16.99 3.13 -16.90
C LEU A 193 16.74 3.63 -15.47
N ILE A 194 17.56 3.19 -14.51
CA ILE A 194 17.61 3.78 -13.16
C ILE A 194 18.90 4.57 -13.04
N ILE A 195 18.80 5.87 -12.82
CA ILE A 195 19.98 6.72 -12.60
C ILE A 195 20.16 6.86 -11.08
N VAL A 196 21.27 6.36 -10.55
CA VAL A 196 21.63 6.49 -9.14
C VAL A 196 22.61 7.66 -9.02
N ALA A 197 22.12 8.79 -8.52
CA ALA A 197 22.95 9.96 -8.29
C ALA A 197 23.58 9.91 -6.89
N ALA A 198 24.80 10.43 -6.78
CA ALA A 198 25.46 10.70 -5.49
C ALA A 198 24.60 11.59 -4.60
N ASP A 199 24.89 11.67 -3.30
CA ASP A 199 24.05 12.45 -2.38
C ASP A 199 23.88 13.92 -2.80
N TYR A 200 22.63 14.32 -3.01
CA TYR A 200 22.24 15.69 -3.30
C TYR A 200 21.27 16.29 -2.28
N THR A 201 20.98 15.60 -1.17
CA THR A 201 19.99 16.03 -0.15
C THR A 201 20.35 17.33 0.55
N LYS A 202 21.65 17.61 0.68
CA LYS A 202 22.14 18.88 1.27
C LYS A 202 21.85 20.09 0.37
N SER A 203 21.57 19.84 -0.90
CA SER A 203 21.44 20.89 -1.92
C SER A 203 20.00 21.01 -2.45
N CYS A 204 19.24 19.91 -2.46
CA CYS A 204 17.89 19.86 -2.99
C CYS A 204 16.96 19.13 -2.02
N GLN A 205 15.73 19.60 -1.87
CA GLN A 205 14.72 19.00 -0.98
C GLN A 205 14.00 17.79 -1.59
N ALA A 206 14.20 17.53 -2.88
CA ALA A 206 13.61 16.40 -3.56
C ALA A 206 14.55 15.19 -3.52
N TRP A 207 13.99 13.98 -3.58
CA TRP A 207 14.72 12.73 -3.28
C TRP A 207 14.74 11.72 -4.42
N GLU A 208 13.65 11.64 -5.20
CA GLU A 208 13.52 10.74 -6.34
C GLU A 208 12.52 11.28 -7.37
N TYR A 209 12.71 10.94 -8.66
CA TYR A 209 11.79 11.28 -9.75
C TYR A 209 11.76 10.21 -10.84
N ALA A 210 10.56 9.96 -11.36
CA ALA A 210 10.32 9.14 -12.54
C ALA A 210 9.95 10.01 -13.73
N TYR A 211 10.43 9.61 -14.90
CA TYR A 211 10.08 10.19 -16.20
C TYR A 211 9.51 9.08 -17.10
N PRO A 212 8.25 8.65 -16.91
CA PRO A 212 7.68 7.49 -17.61
C PRO A 212 7.72 7.59 -19.14
N ASP A 213 7.44 8.77 -19.69
CA ASP A 213 7.47 9.01 -21.15
C ASP A 213 8.88 8.88 -21.75
N GLU A 214 9.90 9.12 -20.92
CA GLU A 214 11.32 9.04 -21.29
C GLU A 214 12.01 7.77 -20.76
N LYS A 215 11.26 6.91 -20.05
CA LYS A 215 11.68 5.58 -19.57
C LYS A 215 12.87 5.57 -18.62
N PHE A 216 13.05 6.60 -17.80
CA PHE A 216 14.09 6.59 -16.78
C PHE A 216 13.65 7.21 -15.46
N THR A 217 14.39 6.89 -14.40
CA THR A 217 14.22 7.49 -13.07
C THR A 217 15.56 8.04 -12.58
N VAL A 218 15.51 8.99 -11.65
CA VAL A 218 16.69 9.46 -10.92
C VAL A 218 16.42 9.31 -9.44
N ILE A 219 17.28 8.56 -8.77
CA ILE A 219 17.19 8.26 -7.33
C ILE A 219 18.45 8.71 -6.61
N ASN A 220 18.33 8.93 -5.30
CA ASN A 220 19.46 9.31 -4.47
C ASN A 220 20.10 8.07 -3.82
N VAL A 221 21.43 7.94 -3.91
CA VAL A 221 22.17 6.81 -3.34
C VAL A 221 22.04 6.69 -1.81
N GLN A 222 21.80 7.80 -1.09
CA GLN A 222 21.64 7.83 0.38
C GLN A 222 20.20 7.64 0.86
N ALA A 223 19.34 7.01 0.05
CA ALA A 223 18.00 6.63 0.45
C ALA A 223 17.98 5.83 1.77
N ALA A 224 16.98 6.07 2.63
CA ALA A 224 16.74 5.22 3.81
C ALA A 224 16.58 3.73 3.43
N SER A 225 15.97 3.49 2.27
CA SER A 225 15.92 2.20 1.60
C SER A 225 16.05 2.38 0.09
N LEU A 226 17.22 2.06 -0.45
CA LEU A 226 17.46 2.16 -1.90
C LEU A 226 16.58 1.19 -2.70
N LEU A 227 16.26 0.01 -2.14
CA LEU A 227 15.32 -0.93 -2.77
C LEU A 227 13.91 -0.34 -2.87
N GLN A 228 13.46 0.37 -1.83
CA GLN A 228 12.14 1.01 -1.85
C GLN A 228 12.09 2.10 -2.91
N GLN A 229 13.10 2.98 -3.00
CA GLN A 229 13.16 3.99 -4.07
C GLN A 229 13.18 3.36 -5.46
N MET A 230 14.02 2.34 -5.68
CA MET A 230 14.06 1.63 -6.96
C MET A 230 12.69 1.02 -7.32
N ALA A 231 12.00 0.41 -6.35
CA ALA A 231 10.69 -0.19 -6.56
C ALA A 231 9.59 0.86 -6.80
N HIS A 232 9.58 1.95 -6.05
CA HIS A 232 8.64 3.07 -6.17
C HIS A 232 8.77 3.72 -7.54
N GLU A 233 9.99 4.13 -7.91
CA GLU A 233 10.25 4.85 -9.13
C GLU A 233 10.05 3.97 -10.37
N LEU A 234 10.46 2.70 -10.31
CA LEU A 234 10.12 1.74 -11.37
C LEU A 234 8.61 1.54 -11.46
N GLY A 235 7.89 1.57 -10.33
CA GLY A 235 6.42 1.53 -10.25
C GLY A 235 5.78 2.55 -11.18
N HIS A 236 6.25 3.80 -11.16
CA HIS A 236 5.80 4.83 -12.10
C HIS A 236 6.06 4.48 -13.56
N LEU A 237 7.26 3.97 -13.88
CA LEU A 237 7.61 3.59 -15.25
C LEU A 237 6.73 2.46 -15.82
N ILE A 238 6.19 1.60 -14.95
CA ILE A 238 5.33 0.47 -15.33
C ILE A 238 3.83 0.77 -15.14
N GLY A 239 3.47 2.00 -14.74
CA GLY A 239 2.09 2.51 -14.74
C GLY A 239 1.39 2.56 -13.38
N ALA A 240 2.10 2.33 -12.28
CA ALA A 240 1.57 2.59 -10.94
C ALA A 240 1.58 4.09 -10.63
N ASN A 241 0.66 4.52 -9.77
CA ASN A 241 0.61 5.90 -9.31
C ASN A 241 0.72 5.94 -7.79
N HIS A 242 0.91 7.15 -7.26
CA HIS A 242 1.06 7.36 -5.82
C HIS A 242 -0.13 6.79 -5.05
N ALA A 243 0.16 6.18 -3.90
CA ALA A 243 -0.85 5.68 -3.00
C ALA A 243 -1.07 6.66 -1.84
N HIS A 244 -2.31 7.11 -1.69
CA HIS A 244 -2.68 8.15 -0.73
C HIS A 244 -3.51 7.54 0.40
N LEU A 245 -3.58 8.25 1.52
CA LEU A 245 -4.49 7.93 2.62
C LEU A 245 -5.59 8.98 2.66
N ILE A 246 -6.82 8.57 2.93
CA ILE A 246 -7.96 9.45 3.14
C ILE A 246 -8.62 9.19 4.48
N ARG A 247 -8.94 10.27 5.18
CA ARG A 247 -9.64 10.24 6.46
C ARG A 247 -10.94 11.01 6.35
N CYS A 248 -12.05 10.30 6.48
CA CYS A 248 -13.37 10.89 6.36
C CYS A 248 -14.00 11.09 7.74
N PRO A 249 -14.80 12.16 7.96
CA PRO A 249 -15.58 12.31 9.17
C PRO A 249 -16.46 11.08 9.43
N ALA A 250 -16.44 10.57 10.67
CA ALA A 250 -17.01 9.27 11.04
C ALA A 250 -18.50 9.07 10.67
N GLU A 251 -19.28 10.14 10.56
CA GLU A 251 -20.72 10.06 10.34
C GLU A 251 -21.14 10.15 8.86
N ASN A 252 -20.23 10.55 7.95
CA ASN A 252 -20.54 10.70 6.53
C ASN A 252 -19.31 10.41 5.67
N PHE A 253 -19.20 9.18 5.17
CA PHE A 253 -18.24 8.84 4.13
C PHE A 253 -18.67 9.50 2.81
N THR A 254 -18.19 10.71 2.55
CA THR A 254 -18.29 11.37 1.25
C THR A 254 -16.91 11.91 0.91
N LEU A 255 -16.38 11.55 -0.27
CA LEU A 255 -14.99 11.83 -0.63
C LEU A 255 -14.65 13.33 -0.60
N ASP A 256 -15.63 14.19 -0.89
CA ASP A 256 -15.53 15.65 -0.84
C ASP A 256 -15.31 16.21 0.57
N LYS A 257 -15.57 15.41 1.61
CA LYS A 257 -15.39 15.79 3.01
C LYS A 257 -14.21 15.09 3.68
N CYS A 258 -13.49 14.24 2.96
CA CYS A 258 -12.34 13.53 3.49
C CYS A 258 -11.08 14.41 3.39
N GLU A 259 -10.28 14.38 4.44
CA GLU A 259 -8.91 14.88 4.40
C GLU A 259 -8.06 13.90 3.58
N ILE A 260 -7.23 14.43 2.68
CA ILE A 260 -6.33 13.64 1.85
C ILE A 260 -4.90 13.83 2.37
N PHE A 261 -4.30 12.73 2.78
CA PHE A 261 -2.89 12.62 3.14
C PHE A 261 -2.14 12.09 1.92
N ASN A 262 -1.47 13.01 1.23
CA ASN A 262 -0.76 12.66 0.01
C ASN A 262 0.40 11.69 0.30
N THR A 263 0.55 10.67 -0.55
CA THR A 263 1.64 9.68 -0.50
C THR A 263 1.84 9.04 0.87
N GLN A 264 0.74 8.75 1.58
CA GLN A 264 0.74 8.30 2.98
C GLN A 264 -0.06 7.01 3.21
N ASP A 265 -0.23 6.15 2.19
CA ASP A 265 -0.63 4.76 2.42
C ASP A 265 0.55 3.99 3.06
N PRO A 266 0.50 3.58 4.34
CA PRO A 266 1.64 2.95 5.00
C PRO A 266 1.97 1.55 4.47
N PHE A 267 1.09 0.99 3.64
CA PHE A 267 1.23 -0.37 3.16
C PHE A 267 1.61 -0.44 1.69
N ASP A 268 1.61 0.66 0.94
CA ASP A 268 1.96 0.63 -0.49
C ASP A 268 3.36 1.23 -0.74
N VAL A 269 4.17 0.54 -1.55
CA VAL A 269 5.49 1.03 -1.96
C VAL A 269 5.42 2.37 -2.67
N MET A 270 4.27 2.67 -3.30
CA MET A 270 3.96 3.93 -3.98
C MET A 270 3.62 5.08 -3.03
N ALA A 271 3.86 4.92 -1.72
CA ALA A 271 3.82 5.96 -0.71
C ALA A 271 5.22 6.24 -0.13
N TYR A 272 5.34 7.28 0.69
CA TYR A 272 6.61 7.73 1.27
C TYR A 272 6.80 7.18 2.69
N MET A 273 7.25 5.93 2.81
CA MET A 273 7.36 5.23 4.11
C MET A 273 8.79 5.03 4.64
N GLY A 274 9.81 5.12 3.78
CA GLY A 274 11.21 4.87 4.17
C GLY A 274 11.54 3.39 4.47
N TYR A 275 10.60 2.48 4.26
CA TYR A 275 10.77 1.02 4.33
C TYR A 275 10.07 0.35 3.14
N VAL A 276 10.52 -0.86 2.78
CA VAL A 276 9.94 -1.61 1.65
C VAL A 276 8.63 -2.26 2.08
N THR A 277 7.60 -2.11 1.25
CA THR A 277 6.31 -2.81 1.34
C THR A 277 5.93 -3.35 -0.04
N GLN A 278 4.97 -4.27 -0.13
CA GLN A 278 4.36 -4.65 -1.40
C GLN A 278 3.45 -3.53 -1.96
N PHE A 279 3.15 -3.59 -3.25
CA PHE A 279 2.10 -2.76 -3.85
C PHE A 279 0.73 -3.07 -3.23
N SER A 280 -0.12 -2.05 -3.09
CA SER A 280 -1.50 -2.24 -2.68
C SER A 280 -2.30 -3.10 -3.67
N ALA A 281 -3.42 -3.67 -3.21
CA ALA A 281 -4.33 -4.39 -4.09
C ALA A 281 -4.81 -3.54 -5.28
N ALA A 282 -5.07 -2.24 -5.08
CA ALA A 282 -5.48 -1.37 -6.18
C ALA A 282 -4.36 -1.19 -7.21
N ASN A 283 -3.12 -0.92 -6.78
CA ASN A 283 -1.99 -0.84 -7.71
C ASN A 283 -1.71 -2.18 -8.41
N LYS A 284 -1.81 -3.32 -7.71
CA LYS A 284 -1.71 -4.66 -8.34
C LYS A 284 -2.81 -4.91 -9.38
N LEU A 285 -4.01 -4.38 -9.20
CA LEU A 285 -5.08 -4.42 -10.21
C LEU A 285 -4.79 -3.50 -11.40
N ILE A 286 -4.32 -2.28 -11.16
CA ILE A 286 -3.93 -1.30 -12.20
C ILE A 286 -2.84 -1.91 -13.10
N LEU A 287 -1.83 -2.54 -12.50
CA LEU A 287 -0.73 -3.22 -13.19
C LEU A 287 -1.13 -4.55 -13.84
N GLY A 288 -2.34 -5.05 -13.55
CA GLY A 288 -2.85 -6.31 -14.09
C GLY A 288 -2.13 -7.55 -13.58
N TRP A 289 -1.65 -7.52 -12.33
CA TRP A 289 -0.92 -8.64 -11.72
C TRP A 289 -1.83 -9.68 -11.09
N LEU A 290 -3.03 -9.29 -10.68
CA LEU A 290 -4.02 -10.21 -10.12
C LEU A 290 -4.80 -10.92 -11.24
N PRO A 291 -4.82 -12.27 -11.30
CA PRO A 291 -5.72 -13.01 -12.17
C PRO A 291 -7.19 -12.82 -11.76
N ASP A 292 -8.09 -12.83 -12.75
CA ASP A 292 -9.54 -12.76 -12.54
C ASP A 292 -10.06 -13.79 -11.54
N SER A 293 -9.48 -15.00 -11.52
CA SER A 293 -9.86 -16.07 -10.59
C SER A 293 -9.59 -15.73 -9.12
N SER A 294 -8.78 -14.72 -8.83
CA SER A 294 -8.49 -14.24 -7.48
C SER A 294 -9.27 -12.99 -7.07
N ILE A 295 -10.20 -12.54 -7.93
CA ILE A 295 -10.96 -11.30 -7.77
C ILE A 295 -12.45 -11.63 -7.77
N ILE A 296 -13.19 -11.12 -6.78
CA ILE A 296 -14.65 -11.11 -6.80
C ILE A 296 -15.14 -9.68 -6.97
N THR A 297 -16.07 -9.46 -7.90
CA THR A 297 -16.85 -8.20 -7.94
C THR A 297 -18.20 -8.43 -7.29
N VAL A 298 -18.46 -7.74 -6.19
CA VAL A 298 -19.64 -7.93 -5.35
C VAL A 298 -20.77 -7.01 -5.81
N ASN A 299 -21.91 -7.60 -6.15
CA ASN A 299 -23.14 -6.89 -6.56
C ASN A 299 -24.38 -7.37 -5.80
N LYS A 300 -24.20 -8.23 -4.79
CA LYS A 300 -25.26 -8.79 -3.95
C LYS A 300 -24.78 -8.91 -2.52
N SER A 301 -25.72 -8.76 -1.58
CA SER A 301 -25.44 -8.94 -0.16
C SER A 301 -24.97 -10.37 0.12
N GLY A 302 -23.96 -10.52 0.96
CA GLY A 302 -23.37 -11.82 1.24
C GLY A 302 -22.16 -11.74 2.16
N THR A 303 -21.67 -12.91 2.55
CA THR A 303 -20.39 -13.05 3.25
C THR A 303 -19.38 -13.64 2.27
N TYR A 304 -18.20 -13.04 2.25
CA TYR A 304 -17.09 -13.37 1.37
C TYR A 304 -15.84 -13.62 2.22
N GLU A 305 -14.92 -14.40 1.69
CA GLU A 305 -13.65 -14.73 2.33
C GLU A 305 -12.50 -14.20 1.47
N LEU A 306 -11.52 -13.57 2.11
CA LEU A 306 -10.31 -13.03 1.51
C LEU A 306 -9.09 -13.75 2.08
N ASN A 307 -8.30 -14.37 1.21
CA ASN A 307 -6.96 -14.86 1.50
C ASN A 307 -5.96 -13.70 1.53
N PRO A 308 -4.81 -13.85 2.22
CA PRO A 308 -3.74 -12.86 2.22
C PRO A 308 -3.29 -12.49 0.80
N LEU A 309 -3.11 -11.20 0.55
CA LEU A 309 -2.75 -10.65 -0.76
C LEU A 309 -1.37 -11.15 -1.22
N GLU A 310 -0.49 -11.47 -0.29
CA GLU A 310 0.88 -11.92 -0.53
C GLU A 310 0.92 -13.38 -1.04
N ASN A 311 -0.13 -14.17 -0.78
CA ASN A 311 -0.24 -15.56 -1.24
C ASN A 311 -0.66 -15.65 -2.71
N ASN A 312 -0.59 -16.84 -3.32
CA ASN A 312 -0.91 -17.07 -4.74
C ASN A 312 -2.15 -17.93 -5.01
N ASP A 313 -3.05 -18.03 -4.03
CA ASP A 313 -4.23 -18.87 -4.09
C ASP A 313 -5.47 -18.18 -3.48
N GLY A 314 -6.64 -18.71 -3.82
CA GLY A 314 -7.92 -18.22 -3.33
C GLY A 314 -8.31 -16.83 -3.86
N ILE A 315 -9.31 -16.24 -3.20
CA ILE A 315 -9.78 -14.89 -3.50
C ILE A 315 -8.97 -13.93 -2.66
N ARG A 316 -8.27 -12.99 -3.29
CA ARG A 316 -7.37 -12.04 -2.62
C ARG A 316 -7.87 -10.60 -2.69
N VAL A 317 -8.83 -10.35 -3.58
CA VAL A 317 -9.42 -9.04 -3.76
C VAL A 317 -10.93 -9.13 -3.92
N ILE A 318 -11.63 -8.27 -3.19
CA ILE A 318 -13.05 -7.98 -3.40
C ILE A 318 -13.15 -6.58 -3.98
N LYS A 319 -13.89 -6.42 -5.08
CA LYS A 319 -14.24 -5.12 -5.66
C LYS A 319 -15.72 -4.85 -5.44
N ILE A 320 -16.06 -3.65 -4.97
CA ILE A 320 -17.46 -3.21 -4.80
C ILE A 320 -17.64 -1.93 -5.63
N PRO A 321 -18.52 -1.93 -6.64
CA PRO A 321 -18.80 -0.72 -7.41
C PRO A 321 -19.29 0.43 -6.55
N LYS A 322 -18.88 1.65 -6.90
CA LYS A 322 -19.35 2.91 -6.34
C LYS A 322 -20.10 3.71 -7.42
N PRO A 323 -21.39 3.42 -7.67
CA PRO A 323 -22.15 3.91 -8.84
C PRO A 323 -22.23 5.42 -9.01
N ASP A 324 -22.20 6.20 -7.93
CA ASP A 324 -22.28 7.67 -7.98
C ASP A 324 -21.01 8.35 -8.51
N SER A 325 -19.87 7.66 -8.58
CA SER A 325 -18.59 8.32 -8.88
C SER A 325 -17.63 7.58 -9.82
N ASN A 326 -18.06 6.54 -10.55
CA ASN A 326 -17.17 5.71 -11.40
C ASN A 326 -15.90 5.27 -10.65
N LYS A 327 -16.05 4.91 -9.37
CA LYS A 327 -14.97 4.39 -8.54
C LYS A 327 -15.29 2.96 -8.13
N MET A 328 -14.28 2.27 -7.65
CA MET A 328 -14.40 0.96 -7.03
C MET A 328 -13.82 1.02 -5.63
N TYR A 329 -14.53 0.44 -4.67
CA TYR A 329 -13.90 -0.03 -3.44
C TYR A 329 -13.11 -1.29 -3.76
N VAL A 330 -11.88 -1.35 -3.30
CA VAL A 330 -10.96 -2.48 -3.44
C VAL A 330 -10.57 -2.92 -2.04
N LEU A 331 -11.02 -4.11 -1.66
CA LEU A 331 -10.75 -4.69 -0.35
C LEU A 331 -9.68 -5.77 -0.49
N SER A 332 -8.73 -5.76 0.43
CA SER A 332 -7.70 -6.78 0.54
C SER A 332 -7.39 -7.10 2.00
N TYR A 333 -6.98 -8.34 2.24
CA TYR A 333 -6.43 -8.78 3.50
C TYR A 333 -4.91 -8.91 3.34
N ARG A 334 -4.12 -8.29 4.20
CA ARG A 334 -2.65 -8.34 4.12
C ARG A 334 -2.04 -8.90 5.39
N GLN A 335 -0.88 -9.50 5.23
CA GLN A 335 -0.11 -10.08 6.32
C GLN A 335 1.37 -9.81 6.16
N ARG A 336 2.13 -9.98 7.25
CA ARG A 336 3.58 -9.82 7.31
C ARG A 336 4.31 -10.95 6.58
N ILE A 337 4.08 -11.09 5.28
CA ILE A 337 4.62 -12.14 4.42
C ILE A 337 5.52 -11.49 3.36
N GLY A 338 6.64 -12.13 3.06
CA GLY A 338 7.56 -11.65 2.03
C GLY A 338 8.08 -10.24 2.31
N PHE A 339 7.94 -9.33 1.34
CA PHE A 339 8.36 -7.93 1.48
C PHE A 339 7.53 -7.11 2.46
N ASP A 340 6.38 -7.60 2.95
CA ASP A 340 5.61 -6.95 4.02
C ASP A 340 6.06 -7.36 5.42
N LYS A 341 7.00 -8.31 5.54
CA LYS A 341 7.45 -8.87 6.83
C LYS A 341 7.94 -7.81 7.83
N ASN A 342 8.54 -6.74 7.32
CA ASN A 342 9.20 -5.71 8.13
C ASN A 342 8.39 -4.41 8.26
N ILE A 343 7.12 -4.39 7.82
CA ILE A 343 6.22 -3.28 8.14
C ILE A 343 6.24 -3.09 9.67
N PRO A 344 6.36 -1.88 10.22
CA PRO A 344 6.39 -1.71 11.67
C PRO A 344 5.09 -2.14 12.38
N ASP A 345 5.18 -2.52 13.66
CA ASP A 345 4.02 -2.93 14.49
C ASP A 345 3.04 -1.81 14.76
N TRP A 346 3.51 -0.57 14.79
CA TRP A 346 2.61 0.56 14.95
C TRP A 346 1.69 0.76 13.75
N GLU A 347 2.02 0.29 12.55
CA GLU A 347 1.15 0.43 11.37
C GLU A 347 -0.05 -0.52 11.36
N LYS A 348 -0.21 -1.41 12.37
CA LYS A 348 -1.39 -2.29 12.54
C LYS A 348 -1.92 -2.90 11.22
N LEU A 349 -1.06 -3.62 10.51
CA LEU A 349 -1.37 -4.25 9.21
C LEU A 349 -2.56 -5.23 9.26
N GLU A 350 -2.94 -5.72 10.43
CA GLU A 350 -4.01 -6.70 10.59
C GLU A 350 -5.38 -6.17 10.14
N GLY A 351 -6.24 -7.08 9.68
CA GLY A 351 -7.56 -6.74 9.16
C GLY A 351 -7.62 -6.33 7.69
N ILE A 352 -8.80 -5.90 7.26
CA ILE A 352 -9.10 -5.56 5.87
C ILE A 352 -8.71 -4.12 5.59
N SER A 353 -7.83 -3.93 4.61
CA SER A 353 -7.62 -2.63 3.97
C SER A 353 -8.76 -2.35 2.99
N VAL A 354 -9.29 -1.13 3.01
CA VAL A 354 -10.31 -0.67 2.07
C VAL A 354 -9.75 0.51 1.28
N GLN A 355 -9.56 0.33 -0.02
CA GLN A 355 -9.09 1.38 -0.91
C GLN A 355 -10.17 1.85 -1.86
N LEU A 356 -10.13 3.10 -2.28
CA LEU A 356 -10.83 3.62 -3.43
C LEU A 356 -9.88 3.74 -4.62
N ALA A 357 -10.36 3.33 -5.78
CA ALA A 357 -9.65 3.53 -7.05
C ALA A 357 -10.62 4.04 -8.11
N ASN A 358 -10.13 4.86 -9.04
CA ASN A 358 -10.93 5.29 -10.19
C ASN A 358 -11.12 4.11 -11.15
N GLN A 359 -12.28 4.05 -11.79
CA GLN A 359 -12.60 3.05 -12.79
C GLN A 359 -13.01 3.71 -14.10
N SER A 360 -12.39 3.26 -15.18
CA SER A 360 -12.70 3.72 -16.53
C SER A 360 -13.92 2.98 -17.09
N SER A 361 -14.50 3.50 -18.17
CA SER A 361 -15.71 2.93 -18.78
C SER A 361 -15.59 1.46 -19.23
N ASP A 362 -14.36 0.97 -19.49
CA ASP A 362 -14.09 -0.43 -19.85
C ASP A 362 -13.91 -1.34 -18.63
N GLY A 363 -14.07 -0.81 -17.41
CA GLY A 363 -13.97 -1.52 -16.15
C GLY A 363 -12.57 -1.61 -15.55
N LYS A 364 -11.54 -1.08 -16.22
CA LYS A 364 -10.16 -1.05 -15.68
C LYS A 364 -9.97 0.05 -14.65
N LEU A 365 -9.19 -0.27 -13.61
CA LEU A 365 -8.75 0.70 -12.63
C LEU A 365 -7.60 1.54 -13.17
N TYR A 366 -7.51 2.81 -12.75
CA TYR A 366 -6.45 3.72 -13.17
C TYR A 366 -6.23 4.85 -12.15
N GLY A 367 -5.09 5.53 -12.27
CA GLY A 367 -4.72 6.68 -11.43
C GLY A 367 -4.41 6.28 -9.99
N ASP A 368 -4.44 7.26 -9.10
CA ASP A 368 -4.07 7.13 -7.70
C ASP A 368 -5.08 6.27 -6.92
N PRO A 369 -4.64 5.25 -6.15
CA PRO A 369 -5.45 4.64 -5.11
C PRO A 369 -5.45 5.45 -3.81
N PHE A 370 -6.54 5.34 -3.06
CA PHE A 370 -6.75 6.02 -1.79
C PHE A 370 -7.14 5.00 -0.72
N LEU A 371 -6.24 4.68 0.20
CA LEU A 371 -6.55 3.90 1.39
C LEU A 371 -7.49 4.69 2.29
N ILE A 372 -8.59 4.07 2.71
CA ILE A 372 -9.51 4.67 3.67
C ILE A 372 -9.03 4.35 5.08
N ASP A 373 -8.88 5.39 5.91
CA ASP A 373 -8.78 5.25 7.36
C ASP A 373 -10.13 4.76 7.90
N ALA A 374 -10.22 3.48 8.25
CA ALA A 374 -11.41 2.91 8.86
C ALA A 374 -11.59 3.38 10.32
N ASN A 375 -10.56 3.88 10.99
CA ASN A 375 -10.58 4.29 12.40
C ASN A 375 -10.23 5.79 12.58
N PRO A 376 -10.96 6.71 11.93
CA PRO A 376 -10.62 8.14 11.85
C PRO A 376 -10.65 8.89 13.19
N GLY A 377 -11.19 8.25 14.25
CA GLY A 377 -11.27 8.82 15.60
C GLY A 377 -9.96 8.74 16.40
N ILE A 378 -8.91 8.14 15.83
CA ILE A 378 -7.59 8.05 16.43
C ILE A 378 -6.67 8.97 15.62
N GLU A 379 -5.92 9.86 16.29
CA GLU A 379 -5.05 10.83 15.59
C GLU A 379 -3.94 10.13 14.76
N PHE A 380 -3.55 8.93 15.18
CA PHE A 380 -2.50 8.13 14.57
C PHE A 380 -2.91 7.53 13.21
N LEU A 381 -2.10 7.76 12.18
CA LEU A 381 -2.37 7.40 10.77
C LEU A 381 -2.14 5.91 10.43
N GLY A 382 -1.61 5.10 11.35
CA GLY A 382 -1.34 3.68 11.10
C GLY A 382 -2.40 2.72 11.64
N ASP A 383 -3.61 3.18 11.99
CA ASP A 383 -4.74 2.31 12.37
C ASP A 383 -5.83 2.35 11.30
N THR A 384 -5.47 2.10 10.05
CA THR A 384 -6.35 2.38 8.90
C THR A 384 -7.18 1.16 8.50
N ASN A 385 -6.72 -0.04 8.80
CA ASN A 385 -7.43 -1.27 8.47
C ASN A 385 -8.65 -1.50 9.37
N MET A 386 -9.62 -2.24 8.85
CA MET A 386 -10.82 -2.59 9.61
C MET A 386 -10.50 -3.59 10.72
N ASN A 387 -11.03 -3.33 11.91
CA ASN A 387 -11.02 -4.26 13.04
C ASN A 387 -12.17 -5.27 12.95
N ASP A 388 -12.02 -6.42 13.61
CA ASP A 388 -13.09 -7.42 13.69
C ASP A 388 -14.35 -6.83 14.36
N GLY A 389 -15.50 -7.03 13.71
CA GLY A 389 -16.79 -6.48 14.14
C GLY A 389 -17.08 -5.07 13.63
N GLN A 390 -16.10 -4.35 13.10
CA GLN A 390 -16.26 -2.99 12.58
C GLN A 390 -17.08 -2.94 11.30
N ILE A 391 -17.83 -1.85 11.13
CA ILE A 391 -18.70 -1.61 9.99
C ILE A 391 -18.33 -0.27 9.35
N LEU A 392 -17.99 -0.30 8.06
CA LEU A 392 -17.90 0.88 7.22
C LEU A 392 -19.20 1.00 6.42
N THR A 393 -19.77 2.21 6.37
CA THR A 393 -21.05 2.47 5.70
C THR A 393 -20.87 3.53 4.61
N ASP A 394 -21.28 3.21 3.39
CA ASP A 394 -21.48 4.20 2.34
C ASP A 394 -22.99 4.51 2.26
N ASN A 395 -23.37 5.62 2.90
CA ASN A 395 -24.77 6.09 2.95
C ASN A 395 -25.29 6.59 1.60
N VAL A 396 -24.40 6.99 0.68
CA VAL A 396 -24.74 7.49 -0.65
C VAL A 396 -25.08 6.31 -1.56
N ASN A 397 -24.21 5.31 -1.59
CA ASN A 397 -24.36 4.12 -2.43
C ASN A 397 -25.14 2.97 -1.75
N LYS A 398 -25.66 3.21 -0.54
CA LYS A 398 -26.57 2.30 0.16
C LYS A 398 -25.98 0.92 0.38
N PHE A 399 -24.77 0.83 0.93
CA PHE A 399 -24.24 -0.46 1.39
C PHE A 399 -23.34 -0.33 2.62
N THR A 400 -23.12 -1.47 3.28
CA THR A 400 -22.17 -1.61 4.38
C THR A 400 -21.15 -2.69 4.08
N ILE A 401 -19.93 -2.49 4.58
CA ILE A 401 -18.85 -3.47 4.66
C ILE A 401 -18.63 -3.75 6.13
N LYS A 402 -18.70 -5.01 6.54
CA LYS A 402 -18.38 -5.44 7.90
C LYS A 402 -17.27 -6.48 7.86
N GLN A 403 -16.18 -6.24 8.56
CA GLN A 403 -15.25 -7.32 8.89
C GLN A 403 -15.86 -8.17 10.00
N ILE A 404 -16.07 -9.45 9.73
CA ILE A 404 -16.65 -10.39 10.69
C ILE A 404 -15.55 -10.91 11.62
N SER A 405 -14.47 -11.38 11.03
CA SER A 405 -13.34 -12.01 11.69
C SER A 405 -12.14 -12.05 10.75
N HIS A 406 -10.93 -12.16 11.29
CA HIS A 406 -9.77 -12.60 10.53
C HIS A 406 -8.88 -13.54 11.35
N ASP A 407 -8.03 -14.30 10.65
CA ASP A 407 -7.01 -15.16 11.22
C ASP A 407 -5.80 -15.25 10.27
N GLU A 408 -4.82 -16.10 10.62
CA GLU A 408 -3.61 -16.29 9.82
C GLU A 408 -3.86 -16.73 8.36
N LYS A 409 -5.06 -17.23 8.02
CA LYS A 409 -5.36 -17.80 6.69
C LYS A 409 -6.31 -16.95 5.88
N SER A 410 -7.20 -16.20 6.52
CA SER A 410 -8.25 -15.47 5.82
C SER A 410 -8.91 -14.39 6.67
N ALA A 411 -9.57 -13.46 6.01
CA ALA A 411 -10.52 -12.53 6.59
C ALA A 411 -11.93 -12.75 6.01
N LYS A 412 -12.96 -12.68 6.85
CA LYS A 412 -14.37 -12.82 6.46
C LYS A 412 -15.04 -11.46 6.46
N VAL A 413 -15.63 -11.09 5.34
CA VAL A 413 -16.26 -9.79 5.11
C VAL A 413 -17.73 -9.98 4.74
N LYS A 414 -18.63 -9.29 5.43
CA LYS A 414 -20.04 -9.19 5.03
C LYS A 414 -20.27 -7.89 4.29
N VAL A 415 -20.76 -7.97 3.07
CA VAL A 415 -21.27 -6.82 2.31
C VAL A 415 -22.80 -6.86 2.35
N THR A 416 -23.43 -5.75 2.72
CA THR A 416 -24.90 -5.65 2.75
C THR A 416 -25.36 -4.43 1.98
N PHE A 417 -26.01 -4.63 0.84
CA PHE A 417 -26.74 -3.58 0.13
C PHE A 417 -28.04 -3.29 0.88
N LEU A 418 -28.29 -2.01 1.10
CA LEU A 418 -29.43 -1.45 1.80
C LEU A 418 -30.51 -1.10 0.77
N ASN A 419 -31.76 -1.39 1.12
CA ASN A 419 -32.93 -1.09 0.27
C ASN A 419 -33.36 0.37 0.35
#